data_AF-A0A4U9U7K8-F1
#
_entry.id   AF-A0A4U9U7K8-F1
#
_cell.length_a   1.000
_cell.length_b   1.000
_cell.length_c   1.000
_cell.angle_alpha   90.00
_cell.angle_beta   90.00
_cell.angle_gamma   90.00
#
_symmetry.space_group_name_H-M   'P 1'
#
loop_
_entity.id
_entity.type
_entity.pdbx_description
1 polymer ?
#
loop_
_entity_poly.entity_id
_entity_poly.type
_entity_poly.pdbx_seq_one_letter_code
_entity_poly.pdbx_strand_id
1 'polypeptide(L)' 'MKNTITTIAFDADDTLWANESYFQEAERQFCRLLENYLPQHTVSQELFATEMKNLCLYGYGIRVLYYV' A
#
# COMPACT_ATOMS: atom_id res chain seq x y z
N MET A 1 31.95 27.86 -13.15
CA MET A 1 30.65 27.73 -12.46
C MET A 1 30.57 26.30 -11.97
N LYS A 2 30.58 26.08 -10.65
CA LYS A 2 30.62 24.73 -10.07
C LYS A 2 29.22 24.11 -10.16
N ASN A 3 29.14 22.91 -10.72
CA ASN A 3 28.00 22.00 -10.58
C ASN A 3 27.73 21.76 -9.09
N THR A 4 26.72 22.44 -8.53
CA THR A 4 26.36 22.42 -7.11
C THR A 4 25.31 21.37 -6.76
N ILE A 5 25.29 20.25 -7.49
CA ILE A 5 24.49 19.09 -7.10
C ILE A 5 25.47 17.99 -6.73
N THR A 6 25.50 17.68 -5.44
CA THR A 6 26.35 16.62 -4.86
C THR A 6 25.58 15.33 -4.61
N THR A 7 24.25 15.40 -4.56
CA THR A 7 23.38 14.30 -4.20
C THR A 7 22.11 14.34 -5.04
N ILE A 8 21.71 13.19 -5.57
CA ILE A 8 20.42 12.98 -6.23
C ILE A 8 19.74 11.83 -5.51
N ALA A 9 18.52 12.05 -5.04
CA ALA A 9 17.68 11.00 -4.46
C ALA A 9 16.64 10.58 -5.51
N PHE A 10 16.44 9.27 -5.61
CA PHE A 10 15.39 8.68 -6.42
C PHE A 10 14.44 7.98 -5.46
N ASP A 11 13.15 8.25 -5.65
CA ASP A 11 12.13 7.38 -5.10
C ASP A 11 12.24 6.00 -5.78
N ALA A 12 11.80 4.97 -5.08
CA ALA A 12 12.02 3.60 -5.51
C ALA A 12 10.75 3.02 -6.15
N ASP A 13 9.68 2.95 -5.37
CA ASP A 13 8.40 2.41 -5.81
C ASP A 13 7.75 3.33 -6.86
N ASP A 14 7.28 2.75 -7.95
CA ASP A 14 6.69 3.42 -9.12
C ASP A 14 7.60 4.44 -9.84
N THR A 15 8.85 4.59 -9.39
CA THR A 15 9.91 5.40 -10.03
C THR A 15 11.01 4.53 -10.64
N LEU A 16 11.56 3.58 -9.87
CA LEU A 16 12.57 2.62 -10.36
C LEU A 16 11.94 1.31 -10.84
N TRP A 17 10.82 0.89 -10.24
CA TRP A 17 10.08 -0.31 -10.61
C TRP A 17 8.57 -0.14 -10.39
N ALA A 18 7.76 -0.87 -11.15
CA ALA A 18 6.31 -0.88 -10.94
C ALA A 18 5.96 -1.57 -9.61
N ASN A 19 5.18 -0.89 -8.77
CA ASN A 19 4.80 -1.37 -7.45
C ASN A 19 3.27 -1.35 -7.25
N GLU A 20 2.60 -0.24 -7.58
CA GLU A 20 1.17 -0.03 -7.34
C GLU A 20 0.27 -1.13 -7.93
N SER A 21 0.57 -1.61 -9.14
CA SER A 21 -0.22 -2.68 -9.78
C SER A 21 -0.20 -3.99 -8.99
N TYR A 22 0.90 -4.29 -8.30
CA TYR A 22 1.00 -5.48 -7.45
C TYR A 22 0.22 -5.31 -6.14
N PHE A 23 0.25 -4.11 -5.56
CA PHE A 23 -0.56 -3.77 -4.38
C PHE A 23 -2.06 -3.89 -4.67
N GLN A 24 -2.51 -3.32 -5.79
CA GLN A 24 -3.92 -3.42 -6.21
C GLN A 24 -4.36 -4.86 -6.46
N GLU A 25 -3.49 -5.67 -7.08
CA GLU A 25 -3.82 -7.08 -7.29
C GLU A 25 -3.93 -7.84 -5.97
N ALA A 26 -3.01 -7.61 -5.03
CA ALA A 26 -3.06 -8.22 -3.71
C ALA A 26 -4.33 -7.82 -2.94
N GLU A 27 -4.71 -6.54 -2.97
CA GLU A 27 -5.94 -6.05 -2.34
C GLU A 27 -7.19 -6.68 -2.98
N ARG A 28 -7.24 -6.79 -4.31
CA ARG A 28 -8.34 -7.48 -5.01
C ARG A 28 -8.46 -8.93 -4.59
N GLN A 29 -7.35 -9.66 -4.50
CA GLN A 29 -7.36 -11.05 -4.04
C GLN A 29 -7.80 -11.15 -2.57
N PHE A 30 -7.35 -10.24 -1.71
CA PHE A 30 -7.79 -10.15 -0.32
C PHE A 30 -9.31 -9.91 -0.21
N CYS A 31 -9.84 -8.94 -0.94
CA CYS A 31 -11.28 -8.65 -0.97
C CYS A 31 -12.09 -9.87 -1.45
N ARG A 32 -11.59 -10.59 -2.45
CA ARG A 32 -12.21 -11.82 -2.96
C ARG A 32 -12.21 -12.95 -1.92
N LEU A 33 -11.16 -13.08 -1.11
CA LEU A 33 -11.13 -14.08 -0.03
C LEU A 33 -12.19 -13.81 1.04
N LEU A 34 -12.52 -12.54 1.27
CA LEU A 34 -13.50 -12.11 2.26
C LEU A 34 -14.93 -11.94 1.73
N GLU A 35 -15.17 -12.24 0.45
CA GLU A 35 -16.45 -12.04 -0.23
C GLU A 35 -17.63 -12.77 0.43
N ASN A 36 -17.36 -13.88 1.12
CA ASN A 36 -18.38 -14.63 1.86
C ASN A 36 -18.88 -13.91 3.14
N TYR A 37 -18.14 -12.92 3.63
CA TYR A 37 -18.47 -12.18 4.85
C TYR A 37 -19.03 -10.80 4.54
N LEU A 38 -18.44 -10.11 3.56
CA LEU A 38 -18.82 -8.77 3.16
C LEU A 38 -18.62 -8.59 1.64
N PRO A 39 -19.41 -7.72 1.00
CA PRO A 39 -19.15 -7.32 -0.39
C PRO A 39 -17.75 -6.71 -0.53
N GLN A 40 -17.07 -6.98 -1.65
CA GLN A 40 -15.69 -6.54 -1.89
C GLN A 40 -15.48 -5.02 -1.69
N HIS A 41 -16.45 -4.19 -2.10
CA HIS A 41 -16.37 -2.73 -1.89
C HIS A 41 -16.39 -2.34 -0.41
N THR A 42 -17.15 -3.07 0.42
CA THR A 42 -17.21 -2.86 1.86
C THR A 42 -15.92 -3.33 2.52
N VAL A 43 -15.36 -4.46 2.08
CA VAL A 43 -14.08 -4.97 2.58
C VAL A 43 -12.95 -3.97 2.33
N SER A 44 -12.85 -3.43 1.11
CA SER A 44 -11.82 -2.43 0.78
C SER A 44 -11.95 -1.15 1.63
N GLN A 45 -13.19 -0.69 1.89
CA GLN A 45 -13.42 0.45 2.78
C GLN A 45 -12.99 0.19 4.23
N GLU A 46 -13.35 -0.96 4.78
CA GLU A 46 -12.96 -1.35 6.15
C GLU A 46 -11.45 -1.59 6.27
N LEU A 47 -10.84 -2.16 5.23
CA LEU A 47 -9.40 -2.34 5.14
C LEU A 47 -8.69 -0.98 5.20
N PHE A 48 -9.08 -0.02 4.36
CA PHE A 48 -8.50 1.32 4.37
C PHE A 48 -8.68 2.03 5.72
N ALA A 49 -9.87 1.94 6.33
CA ALA A 49 -10.12 2.51 7.64
C ALA A 49 -9.22 1.90 8.73
N THR A 50 -9.01 0.59 8.65
CA THR A 50 -8.10 -0.15 9.53
C THR A 50 -6.65 0.28 9.33
N GLU A 51 -6.21 0.45 8.08
CA GLU A 51 -4.86 0.89 7.77
C GLU A 51 -4.58 2.29 8.33
N MET A 52 -5.52 3.23 8.14
CA MET A 52 -5.39 4.58 8.67
C MET A 52 -5.34 4.60 10.20
N LYS A 53 -6.14 3.76 10.87
CA LYS A 53 -6.11 3.62 12.34
C LYS A 53 -4.77 3.07 12.83
N ASN A 54 -4.19 2.14 12.07
CA ASN A 54 -2.99 1.40 12.42
C ASN A 54 -1.69 2.07 11.96
N LEU A 55 -1.79 3.17 11.20
CA LEU A 55 -0.66 3.90 10.64
C LEU A 55 0.37 4.32 11.70
N CYS A 56 -0.07 4.72 12.89
CA CYS A 56 0.82 5.11 13.98
C CYS A 56 1.59 3.94 14.61
N LEU A 57 1.09 2.71 14.45
CA LEU A 57 1.68 1.50 15.04
C LEU A 57 2.60 0.78 14.06
N TYR A 58 2.20 0.68 12.79
CA TYR A 58 2.87 -0.17 11.80
C TYR A 58 3.53 0.62 10.66
N GLY A 59 3.29 1.93 10.60
CA GLY A 59 3.81 2.78 9.53
C GLY A 59 3.09 2.54 8.20
N TYR A 60 3.82 2.74 7.11
CA TYR A 60 3.29 2.70 5.74
C TYR A 60 3.69 1.41 5.00
N GLY A 61 2.94 1.07 3.95
CA GLY A 61 3.23 -0.03 3.02
C GLY A 61 2.62 -1.38 3.42
N ILE A 62 3.14 -2.47 2.85
CA ILE A 62 2.57 -3.85 2.93
C ILE A 62 2.36 -4.32 4.39
N ARG A 63 3.12 -3.77 5.34
CA ARG A 63 3.14 -4.24 6.73
C ARG A 63 1.80 -4.10 7.45
N VAL A 64 0.93 -3.21 6.98
CA VAL A 64 -0.38 -2.95 7.58
C VAL A 64 -1.43 -4.02 7.21
N LEU A 65 -1.22 -4.74 6.10
CA LEU A 65 -2.09 -5.83 5.62
C LEU A 65 -1.92 -7.17 6.36
N TYR A 66 -0.80 -7.38 7.06
CA TYR A 66 -0.48 -8.70 7.66
C TYR A 66 -1.23 -9.03 8.96
N TYR A 67 -1.95 -8.07 9.54
CA TYR A 67 -2.63 -8.22 10.83
C TYR A 67 -4.15 -7.97 10.76
N VAL A 68 -4.74 -8.15 9.56
CA VAL A 68 -6.19 -8.25 9.37
C VAL A 68 -6.63 -9.70 9.36
#